data_AF-A0A072P6C8-F1
#
_entry.id   AF-A0A072P6C8-F1
#
_cell.length_a   1.000
_cell.length_b   1.000
_cell.length_c   1.000
_cell.angle_alpha   90.00
_cell.angle_beta   90.00
_cell.angle_gamma   90.00
#
_symmetry.space_group_name_H-M   'P 1'
#
loop_
_entity.id
_entity.type
_entity.pdbx_description
1 polymer ?
#
loop_
_entity_poly.entity_id
_entity_poly.type
_entity_poly.pdbx_seq_one_letter_code
_entity_poly.pdbx_strand_id
1 'polypeptide(L)'
;MDGNPSLIVPSGHGERSLRSGHIINFATFTEALESLFDQAIASLNRLSSCIKGNRNPEAATTVRGLRDLVRIVQDRRMEFNIRDQFRLVYPYSTFMKPLSSSFLSMDESEPFLIATLAHLFAVNILLVFPAINVAAFIPTQLRSLSAIGAWFKLTPRITCDTCDSPHQSSELITFPMNTIAVYQQWQKQL
;
A
#
# COMPACT_ATOMS: atom_id res chain seq x y z
N MET A 1 33.57 45.96 -17.06
CA MET A 1 33.05 46.55 -15.81
C MET A 1 31.60 46.89 -16.08
N ASP A 2 30.55 46.30 -15.54
CA ASP A 2 30.26 45.19 -14.61
C ASP A 2 28.75 44.93 -14.89
N GLY A 3 28.14 43.75 -14.82
CA GLY A 3 28.39 42.62 -13.96
C GLY A 3 27.20 42.41 -13.00
N ASN A 4 26.10 41.80 -13.49
CA ASN A 4 25.03 41.07 -12.74
C ASN A 4 24.24 41.85 -11.63
N PRO A 5 23.13 41.36 -11.01
CA PRO A 5 22.61 39.98 -11.00
C PRO A 5 21.10 39.75 -11.22
N SER A 6 20.85 38.63 -11.91
CA SER A 6 19.93 37.53 -11.56
C SER A 6 18.81 37.80 -10.54
N LEU A 7 17.57 37.82 -11.03
CA LEU A 7 16.39 37.45 -10.23
C LEU A 7 16.13 35.94 -10.40
N ILE A 8 16.53 35.20 -9.38
CA ILE A 8 16.20 33.79 -9.16
C ILE A 8 14.76 33.75 -8.62
N VAL A 9 13.83 33.19 -9.39
CA VAL A 9 12.53 32.76 -8.87
C VAL A 9 12.68 31.28 -8.47
N PRO A 10 12.32 30.87 -7.24
CA PRO A 10 12.52 29.50 -6.80
C PRO A 10 11.51 28.56 -7.44
N SER A 11 12.06 27.46 -7.94
CA SER A 11 11.50 26.13 -8.17
C SER A 11 10.07 25.93 -7.67
N GLY A 12 9.13 25.97 -8.62
CA GLY A 12 7.81 25.39 -8.45
C GLY A 12 7.93 23.91 -8.11
N HIS A 13 7.27 23.53 -7.01
CA HIS A 13 7.07 22.18 -6.56
C HIS A 13 6.66 21.29 -7.74
N GLY A 14 7.45 20.24 -7.97
CA GLY A 14 7.12 19.18 -8.91
C GLY A 14 5.82 18.52 -8.48
N GLU A 15 4.73 18.91 -9.13
CA GLU A 15 3.52 18.11 -9.23
C GLU A 15 3.89 16.82 -9.96
N ARG A 16 4.38 15.82 -9.22
CA ARG A 16 4.33 14.43 -9.66
C ARG A 16 2.87 14.04 -9.72
N SER A 17 2.27 14.32 -10.86
CA SER A 17 1.03 13.71 -11.33
C SER A 17 1.22 12.18 -11.26
N LEU A 18 0.79 11.59 -10.15
CA LEU A 18 0.60 10.15 -10.00
C LEU A 18 -0.49 9.74 -10.98
N ARG A 19 -0.09 9.49 -12.23
CA ARG A 19 -0.97 8.96 -13.26
C ARG A 19 -1.46 7.59 -12.81
N SER A 20 -2.76 7.56 -12.50
CA SER A 20 -3.53 6.37 -12.16
C SER A 20 -3.35 5.28 -13.23
N GLY A 21 -2.99 4.06 -12.79
CA GLY A 21 -3.17 2.84 -13.59
C GLY A 21 -1.96 2.23 -14.32
N HIS A 22 -0.74 2.77 -14.22
CA HIS A 22 0.43 2.13 -14.83
C HIS A 22 1.19 1.22 -13.83
N ILE A 23 1.40 -0.03 -14.24
CA ILE A 23 2.43 -0.90 -13.66
C ILE A 23 3.79 -0.29 -14.05
N ILE A 24 4.56 0.16 -13.07
CA ILE A 24 5.79 0.94 -13.30
C ILE A 24 6.99 0.00 -13.42
N ASN A 25 7.82 0.21 -14.45
CA ASN A 25 9.17 -0.35 -14.55
C ASN A 25 10.16 0.67 -13.96
N PHE A 26 10.92 0.25 -12.94
CA PHE A 26 11.96 1.07 -12.32
C PHE A 26 13.34 0.64 -12.78
N ALA A 27 14.27 1.61 -12.87
CA ALA A 27 15.66 1.34 -13.27
C ALA A 27 16.45 0.66 -12.15
N THR A 28 16.16 0.99 -10.89
CA THR A 28 16.78 0.38 -9.71
C THR A 28 15.76 -0.13 -8.70
N PHE A 29 16.17 -1.10 -7.87
CA PHE A 29 15.36 -1.61 -6.77
C PHE A 29 15.08 -0.53 -5.70
N THR A 30 16.05 0.35 -5.42
CA THR A 30 15.89 1.44 -4.45
C THR A 30 14.82 2.44 -4.88
N GLU A 31 14.83 2.87 -6.15
CA GLU A 31 13.79 3.76 -6.70
C GLU A 31 12.40 3.09 -6.67
N ALA A 32 12.35 1.78 -6.97
CA ALA A 32 11.11 1.01 -6.90
C ALA A 32 10.54 1.01 -5.47
N LEU A 33 11.39 0.76 -4.47
CA LEU A 33 10.99 0.82 -3.08
C LEU A 33 10.52 2.22 -2.69
N GLU A 34 11.29 3.28 -2.99
CA GLU A 34 10.88 4.67 -2.72
C GLU A 34 9.50 4.98 -3.26
N SER A 35 9.26 4.66 -4.53
CA SER A 35 7.96 4.84 -5.15
C SER A 35 6.87 4.00 -4.45
N LEU A 36 7.14 2.77 -4.03
CA LEU A 36 6.14 1.96 -3.34
C LEU A 36 5.77 2.52 -1.97
N PHE A 37 6.72 3.08 -1.21
CA PHE A 37 6.43 3.74 0.06
C PHE A 37 5.53 4.98 -0.14
N ASP A 38 5.83 5.82 -1.13
CA ASP A 38 5.02 6.99 -1.43
C ASP A 38 3.60 6.59 -1.87
N GLN A 39 3.50 5.58 -2.73
CA GLN A 39 2.21 5.02 -3.15
C GLN A 39 1.43 4.42 -1.99
N ALA A 40 2.09 3.70 -1.08
CA ALA A 40 1.46 3.12 0.10
C ALA A 40 0.83 4.21 0.98
N ILE A 41 1.57 5.27 1.29
CA ILE A 41 1.08 6.38 2.13
C ILE A 41 -0.10 7.09 1.45
N ALA A 42 0.03 7.41 0.16
CA ALA A 42 -1.03 8.08 -0.59
C ALA A 42 -2.31 7.22 -0.65
N SER A 43 -2.16 5.93 -0.97
CA SER A 43 -3.25 4.99 -1.10
C SER A 43 -3.95 4.72 0.23
N LEU A 44 -3.19 4.54 1.32
CA LEU A 44 -3.74 4.35 2.67
C LEU A 44 -4.44 5.60 3.19
N ASN A 45 -3.95 6.81 2.89
CA ASN A 45 -4.66 8.04 3.22
C ASN A 45 -6.01 8.12 2.50
N ARG A 46 -6.05 7.81 1.21
CA ARG A 46 -7.29 7.78 0.43
C ARG A 46 -8.26 6.71 0.94
N LEU A 47 -7.78 5.51 1.19
CA LEU A 47 -8.61 4.44 1.74
C LEU A 47 -9.16 4.81 3.12
N SER A 48 -8.37 5.51 3.95
CA SER A 48 -8.81 5.96 5.26
C SER A 48 -10.01 6.90 5.20
N SER A 49 -10.18 7.70 4.13
CA SER A 49 -11.38 8.53 3.98
C SER A 49 -12.63 7.73 3.62
N CYS A 50 -12.49 6.60 2.93
CA CYS A 50 -13.63 5.78 2.46
C CYS A 50 -14.17 4.84 3.55
N ILE A 51 -13.33 4.45 4.50
CA ILE A 51 -13.69 3.57 5.64
C ILE A 51 -14.05 4.34 6.92
N LYS A 52 -14.09 5.67 6.87
CA LYS A 52 -14.49 6.54 7.99
C LYS A 52 -15.99 6.42 8.27
N GLY A 53 -16.41 5.35 8.90
CA GLY A 53 -17.79 5.18 9.34
C GLY A 53 -17.92 4.06 10.36
N ASN A 54 -18.95 4.15 11.20
CA ASN A 54 -19.23 3.20 12.29
C ASN A 54 -19.44 1.74 11.81
N ARG A 55 -19.41 1.45 10.50
CA ARG A 55 -19.63 0.11 9.95
C ARG A 55 -18.42 -0.83 10.11
N ASN A 56 -17.18 -0.32 10.14
CA ASN A 56 -16.00 -1.17 10.34
C ASN A 56 -14.81 -0.45 11.02
N PRO A 57 -14.87 -0.24 12.35
CA PRO A 57 -13.85 0.49 13.11
C PRO A 57 -12.49 -0.21 13.13
N GLU A 58 -12.46 -1.53 12.99
CA GLU A 58 -11.21 -2.31 12.95
C GLU A 58 -10.46 -2.04 11.65
N ALA A 59 -11.14 -2.07 10.48
CA ALA A 59 -10.52 -1.70 9.20
C ALA A 59 -9.97 -0.27 9.21
N ALA A 60 -10.73 0.69 9.75
CA ALA A 60 -10.29 2.07 9.89
C ALA A 60 -9.04 2.22 10.79
N THR A 61 -8.95 1.41 11.85
CA THR A 61 -7.78 1.38 12.73
C THR A 61 -6.58 0.74 12.05
N THR A 62 -6.78 -0.38 11.35
CA THR A 62 -5.73 -1.05 10.59
C THR A 62 -5.14 -0.15 9.52
N VAL A 63 -5.95 0.50 8.68
CA VAL A 63 -5.44 1.37 7.61
C VAL A 63 -4.61 2.53 8.16
N ARG A 64 -5.05 3.14 9.27
CA ARG A 64 -4.26 4.17 9.96
C ARG A 64 -2.95 3.61 10.49
N GLY A 65 -3.00 2.48 11.18
CA GLY A 65 -1.81 1.82 11.70
C GLY A 65 -0.80 1.44 10.61
N LEU A 66 -1.28 0.85 9.50
CA LEU A 66 -0.43 0.52 8.35
C LEU A 66 0.24 1.76 7.77
N ARG A 67 -0.49 2.87 7.64
CA ARG A 67 0.09 4.12 7.15
C ARG A 67 1.19 4.63 8.08
N ASP A 68 0.92 4.63 9.36
CA ASP A 68 1.87 5.14 10.36
C ASP A 68 3.10 4.22 10.44
N LEU A 69 2.91 2.91 10.29
CA LEU A 69 4.00 1.93 10.16
C LEU A 69 4.85 2.21 8.91
N VAL A 70 4.23 2.38 7.74
CA VAL A 70 4.94 2.67 6.48
C VAL A 70 5.75 3.96 6.61
N ARG A 71 5.22 5.00 7.25
CA ARG A 71 5.95 6.25 7.55
C ARG A 71 7.14 6.03 8.46
N ILE A 72 6.94 5.35 9.58
CA ILE A 72 8.03 5.01 10.52
C ILE A 72 9.15 4.26 9.81
N VAL A 73 8.81 3.31 8.94
CA VAL A 73 9.81 2.55 8.20
C VAL A 73 10.48 3.39 7.13
N GLN A 74 9.73 4.23 6.40
CA GLN A 74 10.28 5.15 5.41
C GLN A 74 11.27 6.14 6.05
N ASP A 75 10.97 6.65 7.23
CA ASP A 75 11.81 7.62 7.94
C ASP A 75 13.07 6.97 8.54
N ARG A 76 13.04 5.66 8.82
CA ARG A 76 14.09 4.94 9.55
C ARG A 76 14.62 3.71 8.82
N ARG A 77 14.65 3.74 7.47
CA ARG A 77 14.91 2.58 6.59
C ARG A 77 16.16 1.74 6.90
N MET A 78 17.11 2.25 7.69
CA MET A 78 18.36 1.56 8.01
C MET A 78 18.56 1.21 9.50
N GLU A 79 17.57 1.41 10.36
CA GLU A 79 17.78 1.39 11.82
C GLU A 79 17.08 0.25 12.60
N PHE A 80 16.27 -0.58 11.94
CA PHE A 80 15.52 -1.61 12.66
C PHE A 80 16.27 -2.94 12.74
N ASN A 81 16.64 -3.34 13.96
CA ASN A 81 17.00 -4.74 14.21
C ASN A 81 15.77 -5.65 14.10
N ILE A 82 15.98 -6.97 13.98
CA ILE A 82 14.92 -7.98 13.80
C ILE A 82 13.84 -7.90 14.89
N ARG A 83 14.20 -7.55 16.13
CA ARG A 83 13.25 -7.44 17.26
C ARG A 83 12.31 -6.26 17.08
N ASP A 84 12.83 -5.13 16.63
CA ASP A 84 12.02 -3.92 16.39
C ASP A 84 11.08 -4.13 15.21
N GLN A 85 11.55 -4.80 14.16
CA GLN A 85 10.73 -5.20 13.02
C GLN A 85 9.56 -6.11 13.45
N PHE A 86 9.82 -7.12 14.29
CA PHE A 86 8.77 -8.00 14.81
C PHE A 86 7.72 -7.23 15.60
N ARG A 87 8.15 -6.34 16.51
CA ARG A 87 7.25 -5.52 17.34
C ARG A 87 6.39 -4.59 16.51
N LEU A 88 6.92 -4.07 15.41
CA LEU A 88 6.21 -3.17 14.51
C LEU A 88 5.08 -3.86 13.75
N VAL A 89 5.22 -5.14 13.37
CA VAL A 89 4.19 -5.83 12.58
C VAL A 89 3.28 -6.75 13.40
N TYR A 90 3.75 -7.25 14.54
CA TYR A 90 2.99 -8.16 15.39
C TYR A 90 1.54 -7.69 15.67
N PRO A 91 1.24 -6.40 15.93
CA PRO A 91 -0.13 -5.93 16.15
C PRO A 91 -1.09 -6.16 14.96
N TYR A 92 -0.57 -6.20 13.74
CA TYR A 92 -1.37 -6.42 12.52
C TYR A 92 -1.57 -7.92 12.23
N SER A 93 -0.76 -8.80 12.84
CA SER A 93 -0.93 -10.25 12.70
C SER A 93 -2.25 -10.75 13.30
N THR A 94 -2.73 -10.09 14.36
CA THR A 94 -4.03 -10.33 14.98
C THR A 94 -5.21 -9.90 14.11
N PHE A 95 -5.04 -8.90 13.23
CA PHE A 95 -6.05 -8.51 12.24
C PHE A 95 -6.03 -9.46 11.03
N MET A 96 -4.85 -9.99 10.66
CA MET A 96 -4.73 -10.99 9.60
C MET A 96 -5.46 -12.31 9.91
N LYS A 97 -5.51 -12.75 11.18
CA LYS A 97 -6.10 -14.05 11.56
C LYS A 97 -7.63 -14.14 11.35
N PRO A 98 -8.45 -13.21 11.86
CA PRO A 98 -9.89 -13.21 11.59
C PRO A 98 -10.18 -12.96 10.10
N LEU A 99 -9.44 -12.05 9.45
CA LEU A 99 -9.72 -11.69 8.06
C LEU A 99 -9.31 -12.77 7.05
N SER A 100 -8.28 -13.55 7.32
CA SER A 100 -7.95 -14.70 6.47
C SER A 100 -8.98 -15.81 6.60
N SER A 101 -9.57 -16.02 7.79
CA SER A 101 -10.72 -16.91 7.96
C SER A 101 -12.01 -16.34 7.36
N SER A 102 -12.19 -15.02 7.42
CA SER A 102 -13.37 -14.32 6.88
C SER A 102 -13.27 -14.01 5.39
N PHE A 103 -12.13 -14.18 4.72
CA PHE A 103 -12.02 -13.97 3.26
C PHE A 103 -12.91 -14.93 2.48
N LEU A 104 -13.12 -16.15 2.99
CA LEU A 104 -14.07 -17.12 2.43
C LEU A 104 -15.54 -16.70 2.66
N SER A 105 -15.79 -15.72 3.53
CA SER A 105 -17.12 -15.20 3.87
C SER A 105 -17.28 -13.70 3.60
N MET A 106 -16.27 -13.03 3.00
CA MET A 106 -16.39 -11.64 2.59
C MET A 106 -17.26 -11.64 1.35
N ASP A 107 -18.51 -11.25 1.55
CA ASP A 107 -19.44 -10.95 0.49
C ASP A 107 -18.83 -9.87 -0.43
N GLU A 108 -19.10 -9.97 -1.74
CA GLU A 108 -18.65 -9.02 -2.77
C GLU A 108 -19.20 -7.60 -2.52
N SER A 109 -20.07 -7.44 -1.52
CA SER A 109 -20.69 -6.20 -1.08
C SER A 109 -19.77 -5.24 -0.29
N GLU A 110 -18.55 -5.64 0.10
CA GLU A 110 -17.63 -4.78 0.90
C GLU A 110 -16.29 -4.45 0.21
N PRO A 111 -16.29 -3.70 -0.92
CA PRO A 111 -15.09 -3.39 -1.69
C PRO A 111 -13.96 -2.73 -0.89
N PHE A 112 -14.29 -1.86 0.07
CA PHE A 112 -13.30 -1.15 0.87
C PHE A 112 -12.63 -2.05 1.93
N LEU A 113 -13.32 -3.09 2.40
CA LEU A 113 -12.71 -4.09 3.28
C LEU A 113 -11.74 -4.98 2.48
N ILE A 114 -12.15 -5.38 1.28
CA ILE A 114 -11.29 -6.12 0.34
C ILE A 114 -10.06 -5.27 -0.03
N ALA A 115 -10.23 -3.98 -0.30
CA ALA A 115 -9.11 -3.05 -0.52
C ALA A 115 -8.20 -2.98 0.72
N THR A 116 -8.75 -2.92 1.92
CA THR A 116 -7.97 -2.90 3.18
C THR A 116 -7.11 -4.15 3.30
N LEU A 117 -7.65 -5.32 2.98
CA LEU A 117 -6.92 -6.58 2.98
C LEU A 117 -5.78 -6.57 1.95
N ALA A 118 -6.03 -6.05 0.74
CA ALA A 118 -4.98 -5.90 -0.26
C ALA A 118 -3.84 -5.00 0.22
N HIS A 119 -4.16 -3.88 0.88
CA HIS A 119 -3.13 -3.01 1.44
C HIS A 119 -2.33 -3.68 2.56
N LEU A 120 -2.97 -4.48 3.40
CA LEU A 120 -2.29 -5.24 4.45
C LEU A 120 -1.27 -6.22 3.86
N PHE A 121 -1.65 -7.00 2.86
CA PHE A 121 -0.73 -7.91 2.17
C PHE A 121 0.39 -7.15 1.45
N ALA A 122 0.05 -6.08 0.75
CA ALA A 122 1.04 -5.27 0.03
C ALA A 122 2.04 -4.59 0.97
N VAL A 123 1.62 -4.07 2.12
CA VAL A 123 2.52 -3.51 3.13
C VAL A 123 3.42 -4.60 3.71
N ASN A 124 2.88 -5.78 4.03
CA ASN A 124 3.71 -6.88 4.54
C ASN A 124 4.79 -7.29 3.53
N ILE A 125 4.45 -7.36 2.24
CA ILE A 125 5.43 -7.62 1.18
C ILE A 125 6.43 -6.47 1.07
N LEU A 126 5.98 -5.21 1.06
CA LEU A 126 6.85 -4.03 0.95
C LEU A 126 7.92 -3.98 2.05
N LEU A 127 7.53 -4.32 3.28
CA LEU A 127 8.44 -4.22 4.42
C LEU A 127 9.49 -5.34 4.45
N VAL A 128 9.27 -6.45 3.73
CA VAL A 128 10.16 -7.64 3.62
C VAL A 128 10.89 -7.95 4.94
N PHE A 129 10.25 -7.80 6.10
CA PHE A 129 10.98 -7.91 7.36
C PHE A 129 11.45 -9.36 7.52
N PRO A 130 12.76 -9.63 7.66
CA PRO A 130 13.27 -10.98 7.91
C PRO A 130 12.59 -11.67 9.10
N ALA A 131 12.14 -10.89 10.09
CA ALA A 131 11.39 -11.37 11.25
C ALA A 131 10.04 -12.06 10.91
N ILE A 132 9.48 -11.77 9.73
CA ILE A 132 8.15 -12.20 9.26
C ILE A 132 8.29 -12.98 7.95
N ASN A 133 9.48 -12.98 7.36
CA ASN A 133 9.85 -13.75 6.19
C ASN A 133 9.98 -15.24 6.54
N VAL A 134 8.90 -15.82 7.06
CA VAL A 134 8.64 -17.23 6.88
C VAL A 134 8.35 -17.36 5.39
N ALA A 135 9.34 -17.83 4.62
CA ALA A 135 9.29 -17.90 3.15
C ALA A 135 7.99 -18.53 2.57
N ALA A 136 7.19 -19.22 3.38
CA ALA A 136 5.87 -19.74 3.04
C ALA A 136 4.74 -18.69 2.94
N PHE A 137 4.87 -17.50 3.55
CA PHE A 137 3.77 -16.55 3.67
C PHE A 137 3.65 -15.61 2.47
N ILE A 138 4.77 -15.13 1.93
CA ILE A 138 4.80 -14.23 0.77
C ILE A 138 4.10 -14.84 -0.46
N PRO A 139 4.34 -16.12 -0.84
CA PRO A 139 3.62 -16.73 -1.97
C PRO A 139 2.10 -16.78 -1.78
N THR A 140 1.63 -16.90 -0.53
CA THR A 140 0.20 -16.89 -0.22
C THR A 140 -0.37 -15.48 -0.35
N GLN A 141 0.33 -14.47 0.19
CA GLN A 141 -0.06 -13.07 0.05
C GLN A 141 -0.10 -12.61 -1.42
N LEU A 142 0.89 -13.00 -2.23
CA LEU A 142 0.92 -12.69 -3.67
C LEU A 142 -0.26 -13.33 -4.42
N ARG A 143 -0.60 -14.58 -4.11
CA ARG A 143 -1.79 -15.25 -4.68
C ARG A 143 -3.07 -14.53 -4.28
N SER A 144 -3.23 -14.18 -3.01
CA SER A 144 -4.40 -13.43 -2.53
C SER A 144 -4.51 -12.05 -3.18
N LEU A 145 -3.40 -11.30 -3.29
CA LEU A 145 -3.38 -10.01 -3.99
C LEU A 145 -3.77 -10.15 -5.46
N SER A 146 -3.29 -11.20 -6.14
CA SER A 146 -3.63 -11.45 -7.54
C SER A 146 -5.12 -11.74 -7.71
N ALA A 147 -5.72 -12.53 -6.81
CA ALA A 147 -7.15 -12.82 -6.80
C ALA A 147 -7.98 -11.57 -6.55
N ILE A 148 -7.61 -10.76 -5.54
CA ILE A 148 -8.27 -9.47 -5.25
C ILE A 148 -8.15 -8.53 -6.46
N GLY A 149 -6.96 -8.46 -7.08
CA GLY A 149 -6.74 -7.66 -8.27
C GLY A 149 -7.61 -8.08 -9.45
N ALA A 150 -7.83 -9.38 -9.65
CA ALA A 150 -8.75 -9.89 -10.66
C ALA A 150 -10.21 -9.49 -10.37
N TRP A 151 -10.63 -9.56 -9.11
CA TRP A 151 -11.97 -9.13 -8.69
C TRP A 151 -12.22 -7.63 -8.98
N PHE A 152 -11.29 -6.74 -8.60
CA PHE A 152 -11.40 -5.30 -8.88
C PHE A 152 -11.35 -4.95 -10.39
N LYS A 153 -10.82 -5.83 -11.25
CA LYS A 153 -10.91 -5.65 -12.71
C LYS A 153 -12.33 -5.88 -13.22
N LEU A 154 -13.09 -6.78 -12.60
CA LEU A 154 -14.48 -7.06 -12.94
C LEU A 154 -15.45 -6.01 -12.39
N THR A 155 -15.05 -5.31 -11.32
CA THR A 155 -15.81 -4.22 -10.70
C THR A 155 -15.11 -2.89 -10.92
N PRO A 156 -15.18 -2.23 -12.09
CA PRO A 156 -14.31 -1.09 -12.43
C PRO A 156 -14.64 0.21 -11.67
N ARG A 157 -15.86 0.35 -11.15
CA ARG A 157 -16.32 1.52 -10.39
C ARG A 157 -17.02 1.09 -9.11
N ILE A 158 -16.73 1.79 -8.03
CA ILE A 158 -17.29 1.53 -6.69
C ILE A 158 -17.84 2.84 -6.14
N THR A 159 -19.10 2.83 -5.72
CA THR A 159 -19.70 3.97 -5.01
C THR A 159 -19.30 3.91 -3.54
N CYS A 160 -18.87 5.03 -2.97
CA CYS A 160 -18.57 5.13 -1.54
C CYS A 160 -19.64 5.94 -0.81
N ASP A 161 -20.38 5.28 0.07
CA ASP A 161 -21.39 5.95 0.91
C ASP A 161 -20.76 6.92 1.93
N THR A 162 -19.49 6.70 2.30
CA THR A 162 -18.81 7.50 3.32
C THR A 162 -18.37 8.87 2.80
N CYS A 163 -17.80 8.91 1.59
CA CYS A 163 -17.31 10.14 0.98
C CYS A 163 -18.20 10.64 -0.17
N ASP A 164 -19.36 10.00 -0.36
CA ASP A 164 -20.37 10.34 -1.38
C ASP A 164 -19.79 10.54 -2.78
N SER A 165 -18.85 9.67 -3.17
CA SER A 165 -18.11 9.80 -4.42
C SER A 165 -17.82 8.44 -5.04
N PRO A 166 -17.87 8.33 -6.39
CA PRO A 166 -17.42 7.13 -7.08
C PRO A 166 -15.89 7.05 -7.11
N HIS A 167 -15.36 5.85 -6.89
CA HIS A 167 -13.94 5.53 -7.03
C HIS A 167 -13.72 4.64 -8.24
N GLN A 168 -12.61 4.87 -8.96
CA GLN A 168 -12.14 3.85 -9.88
C GLN A 168 -11.41 2.77 -9.10
N SER A 169 -11.73 1.51 -9.38
CA SER A 169 -11.12 0.39 -8.69
C SER A 169 -9.61 0.36 -8.85
N SER A 170 -9.12 0.74 -10.03
CA SER A 170 -7.69 0.91 -10.30
C SER A 170 -7.01 1.81 -9.25
N GLU A 171 -7.66 2.88 -8.79
CA GLU A 171 -7.10 3.79 -7.79
C GLU A 171 -6.99 3.14 -6.40
N LEU A 172 -7.89 2.21 -6.07
CA LEU A 172 -7.88 1.49 -4.79
C LEU A 172 -6.83 0.37 -4.75
N ILE A 173 -6.47 -0.19 -5.89
CA ILE A 173 -5.54 -1.32 -5.97
C ILE A 173 -4.20 -1.02 -6.66
N THR A 174 -3.95 0.22 -7.09
CA THR A 174 -2.69 0.57 -7.79
C THR A 174 -1.47 0.21 -6.94
N PHE A 175 -1.41 0.65 -5.67
CA PHE A 175 -0.30 0.31 -4.78
C PHE A 175 -0.16 -1.22 -4.60
N PRO A 176 -1.22 -1.97 -4.19
CA PRO A 176 -1.11 -3.42 -4.08
C PRO A 176 -0.65 -4.15 -5.34
N MET A 177 -1.12 -3.73 -6.52
CA MET A 177 -0.72 -4.33 -7.80
C MET A 177 0.73 -4.00 -8.17
N ASN A 178 1.18 -2.77 -7.90
CA ASN A 178 2.57 -2.37 -8.13
C ASN A 178 3.53 -3.12 -7.18
N THR A 179 3.11 -3.44 -5.96
CA THR A 179 3.89 -4.29 -5.06
C THR A 179 4.13 -5.68 -5.65
N ILE A 180 3.12 -6.31 -6.27
CA ILE A 180 3.31 -7.59 -6.98
C ILE A 180 4.36 -7.43 -8.10
N ALA A 181 4.20 -6.41 -8.94
CA ALA A 181 5.05 -6.21 -10.11
C ALA A 181 6.52 -6.00 -9.71
N VAL A 182 6.76 -5.14 -8.72
CA VAL A 182 8.11 -4.90 -8.18
C VAL A 182 8.67 -6.17 -7.54
N TYR A 183 7.87 -6.89 -6.73
CA TYR A 183 8.32 -8.16 -6.16
C TYR A 183 8.74 -9.15 -7.25
N GLN A 184 7.92 -9.35 -8.29
CA GLN A 184 8.23 -10.26 -9.38
C GLN A 184 9.48 -9.85 -10.18
N GLN A 185 9.68 -8.54 -10.38
CA GLN A 185 10.84 -8.00 -11.07
C GLN A 185 12.14 -8.25 -10.28
N TRP A 186 12.10 -8.14 -8.95
CA TRP A 186 13.30 -8.12 -8.10
C TRP A 186 13.43 -9.32 -7.15
N GLN A 187 12.54 -10.32 -7.20
CA GLN A 187 12.54 -11.51 -6.32
C GLN A 187 13.88 -12.27 -6.25
N LYS A 188 14.74 -12.16 -7.28
CA LYS A 188 16.06 -12.82 -7.30
C LYS A 188 17.12 -12.08 -6.47
N GLN A 189 16.81 -10.86 -6.03
CA GLN A 189 17.68 -9.97 -5.25
C GLN A 189 17.17 -9.76 -3.80
N LEU A 190 15.98 -10.28 -3.50
CA LEU A 190 15.33 -10.31 -2.20
C LEU A 190 15.63 -11.63 -1.48
#